data_AF-A0A944BPE9-F1
#
_entry.id   AF-A0A944BPE9-F1
#
_cell.length_a   1.000
_cell.length_b   1.000
_cell.length_c   1.000
_cell.angle_alpha   90.00
_cell.angle_beta   90.00
_cell.angle_gamma   90.00
#
_symmetry.space_group_name_H-M   'P 1'
#
loop_
_entity.id
_entity.type
_entity.pdbx_description
1 polymer ?
#
loop_
_entity_poly.entity_id
_entity_poly.type
_entity_poly.pdbx_seq_one_letter_code
_entity_poly.pdbx_strand_id
1 'polypeptide(L)'
;MDNSNVNSAQTAPHSIDKAPNNIQQSSDLSEENTGSETNAESKSKEAEKPQNHCVEIVDPKTGAVYHIIGTAHVSEASRAEVERLIEEFHPDKVCVELCQERYDSFYDTNRWKKLNIFDVIRKGKFLYLLANIAISAFQRKIGAKLGVKPGAELIGAAEAGTRAGAEVVLIDRNIHVTLKRVWANLGFRTKCELFSEILASLFVSDDASKEETSAEVEKLKEDANISSMMEVFAKELPQVHTPLIDERDRYLVAKMRACGGRNVVAVVGAGHVAGMQRYFNTEIDTAELDQLPKPSIFWKVAKWIIPAILVGGIAYGVSHKGFDSLYDLLVAWILPNSVFCFIAAIAALAHPITILCAIIVSPITSTTPVIGAGIVLGLLEAWLRKPTVADCEDIQNIHTLKGFYKNAFTHILVVCLLTTIGSALGAYVGIGWLVSIIGFD
;
A
#
# COMPACT_ATOMS: atom_id res chain seq x y z
N MET A 1 -61.34 -8.59 8.23
CA MET A 1 -61.62 -9.63 7.21
C MET A 1 -60.29 -10.31 6.95
N ASP A 2 -59.77 -11.14 7.85
CA ASP A 2 -60.34 -12.31 8.54
C ASP A 2 -60.48 -13.53 7.61
N ASN A 3 -59.67 -14.55 7.93
CA ASN A 3 -59.73 -16.01 7.69
C ASN A 3 -58.37 -16.57 7.22
N SER A 4 -57.53 -17.17 8.07
CA SER A 4 -57.68 -18.41 8.89
C SER A 4 -57.49 -19.71 8.09
N ASN A 5 -56.41 -20.45 8.35
CA ASN A 5 -56.40 -21.75 9.08
C ASN A 5 -55.14 -22.58 8.77
N VAL A 6 -54.30 -22.90 9.78
CA VAL A 6 -54.25 -24.15 10.62
C VAL A 6 -53.38 -25.24 9.95
N ASN A 7 -52.30 -25.79 10.52
CA ASN A 7 -52.10 -26.60 11.76
C ASN A 7 -50.58 -26.61 12.06
N SER A 8 -50.03 -26.36 13.25
CA SER A 8 -50.07 -27.07 14.56
C SER A 8 -49.32 -28.42 14.61
N ALA A 9 -48.25 -28.47 15.42
CA ALA A 9 -47.83 -29.58 16.28
C ALA A 9 -46.64 -29.15 17.16
N GLN A 10 -46.92 -28.90 18.44
CA GLN A 10 -45.98 -28.75 19.55
C GLN A 10 -45.57 -30.14 20.07
N THR A 11 -44.34 -30.29 20.54
CA THR A 11 -44.02 -31.10 21.74
C THR A 11 -42.83 -30.49 22.47
N ALA A 12 -42.99 -30.31 23.79
CA ALA A 12 -41.98 -29.92 24.77
C ALA A 12 -41.85 -31.06 25.83
N PRO A 13 -41.16 -30.88 26.96
CA PRO A 13 -39.79 -31.32 27.21
C PRO A 13 -39.69 -32.44 28.27
N HIS A 14 -38.54 -33.11 28.36
CA HIS A 14 -38.25 -34.06 29.45
C HIS A 14 -37.00 -33.66 30.23
N SER A 15 -37.21 -33.41 31.52
CA SER A 15 -36.24 -33.42 32.62
C SER A 15 -36.42 -34.70 33.44
N ILE A 16 -35.34 -35.19 34.09
CA ILE A 16 -35.25 -35.69 35.49
C ILE A 16 -33.95 -36.51 35.71
N ASP A 17 -33.19 -36.07 36.72
CA ASP A 17 -32.33 -36.72 37.73
C ASP A 17 -31.50 -38.00 37.46
N LYS A 18 -30.22 -37.97 37.86
CA LYS A 18 -29.71 -38.55 39.15
C LYS A 18 -28.17 -38.67 39.15
N ALA A 19 -27.54 -38.21 40.23
CA ALA A 19 -26.22 -38.68 40.68
C ALA A 19 -26.35 -40.08 41.34
N PRO A 20 -25.25 -40.84 41.51
CA PRO A 20 -24.56 -40.77 42.80
C PRO A 20 -23.02 -40.94 42.78
N ASN A 21 -22.41 -40.49 43.88
CA ASN A 21 -21.11 -40.87 44.45
C ASN A 21 -20.81 -42.38 44.34
N ASN A 22 -19.53 -42.80 44.29
CA ASN A 22 -18.67 -43.00 45.47
C ASN A 22 -17.37 -43.77 45.11
N ILE A 23 -16.28 -43.49 45.87
CA ILE A 23 -15.32 -44.48 46.43
C ILE A 23 -14.34 -45.18 45.43
N GLN A 24 -13.04 -45.41 45.68
CA GLN A 24 -12.17 -45.35 46.86
C GLN A 24 -10.69 -45.51 46.42
N GLN A 25 -9.78 -44.96 47.25
CA GLN A 25 -8.49 -45.53 47.71
C GLN A 25 -7.36 -45.83 46.69
N SER A 26 -6.08 -45.75 47.05
CA SER A 26 -5.40 -45.68 48.35
C SER A 26 -3.91 -45.41 48.13
N SER A 27 -3.33 -44.73 49.14
CA SER A 27 -2.03 -45.03 49.78
C SER A 27 -0.76 -44.86 48.92
N ASP A 28 0.39 -44.42 49.45
CA ASP A 28 0.97 -44.56 50.77
C ASP A 28 2.06 -43.48 50.99
N LEU A 29 2.25 -43.10 52.27
CA LEU A 29 3.51 -42.95 53.05
C LEU A 29 4.70 -42.24 52.37
N SER A 30 5.52 -41.41 52.99
CA SER A 30 5.86 -40.96 54.34
C SER A 30 6.88 -39.84 54.08
N GLU A 31 7.10 -38.81 54.88
CA GLU A 31 7.85 -38.82 56.14
C GLU A 31 8.16 -37.34 56.42
N GLU A 32 8.17 -36.96 57.69
CA GLU A 32 8.54 -35.63 58.17
C GLU A 32 9.99 -35.29 57.78
N ASN A 33 10.24 -34.04 57.36
CA ASN A 33 11.50 -33.41 57.73
C ASN A 33 11.30 -31.96 58.13
N THR A 34 12.01 -31.63 59.18
CA THR A 34 11.99 -30.45 60.02
C THR A 34 12.86 -29.33 59.42
N GLY A 35 12.57 -28.07 59.75
CA GLY A 35 13.59 -27.04 59.80
C GLY A 35 13.30 -25.70 59.11
N SER A 36 13.25 -24.66 59.96
CA SER A 36 13.66 -23.26 59.76
C SER A 36 12.91 -22.43 58.70
N GLU A 37 12.02 -21.55 59.13
CA GLU A 37 12.30 -20.15 59.55
C GLU A 37 12.32 -19.14 58.39
N THR A 38 11.34 -18.23 58.48
CA THR A 38 11.40 -16.79 58.16
C THR A 38 11.90 -16.36 56.79
N ASN A 39 10.96 -15.99 55.91
CA ASN A 39 10.76 -14.58 55.58
C ASN A 39 9.51 -14.40 54.71
N ALA A 40 8.43 -13.97 55.37
CA ALA A 40 7.34 -13.27 54.72
C ALA A 40 7.84 -11.83 54.47
N GLU A 41 8.27 -11.54 53.25
CA GLU A 41 8.35 -10.17 52.77
C GLU A 41 7.63 -10.03 51.43
N SER A 42 6.81 -8.98 51.42
CA SER A 42 5.81 -8.62 50.45
C SER A 42 6.36 -8.47 49.03
N LYS A 43 5.92 -9.34 48.12
CA LYS A 43 5.86 -8.98 46.71
C LYS A 43 4.60 -8.15 46.49
N SER A 44 4.73 -6.84 46.70
CA SER A 44 3.83 -5.87 46.09
C SER A 44 3.81 -6.09 44.58
N LYS A 45 2.62 -6.28 44.03
CA LYS A 45 2.37 -6.30 42.58
C LYS A 45 2.86 -4.99 41.98
N GLU A 46 4.06 -4.99 41.40
CA GLU A 46 4.40 -4.03 40.35
C GLU A 46 3.46 -4.32 39.18
N ALA A 47 2.50 -3.41 38.97
CA ALA A 47 1.77 -3.36 37.72
C ALA A 47 2.78 -3.16 36.58
N GLU A 48 2.75 -4.05 35.59
CA GLU A 48 3.50 -3.89 34.34
C GLU A 48 3.26 -2.49 33.78
N LYS A 49 4.34 -1.70 33.64
CA LYS A 49 4.29 -0.38 33.01
C LYS A 49 3.80 -0.52 31.56
N PRO A 50 2.76 0.20 31.12
CA PRO A 50 2.34 0.15 29.73
C PRO A 50 3.38 0.81 28.82
N GLN A 51 3.53 0.20 27.64
CA GLN A 51 4.62 0.37 26.67
C GLN A 51 4.41 1.53 25.67
N ASN A 52 3.70 2.60 26.07
CA ASN A 52 3.43 3.78 25.24
C ASN A 52 3.98 5.04 25.92
N HIS A 53 4.85 5.80 25.23
CA HIS A 53 5.34 7.10 25.70
C HIS A 53 4.22 8.16 25.50
N CYS A 54 3.56 8.55 26.59
CA CYS A 54 2.71 9.74 26.60
C CYS A 54 3.57 10.96 26.93
N VAL A 55 3.48 12.01 26.12
CA VAL A 55 4.20 13.27 26.33
C VAL A 55 3.21 14.40 26.46
N GLU A 56 3.38 15.22 27.50
CA GLU A 56 2.65 16.47 27.67
C GLU A 56 3.46 17.66 27.17
N ILE A 57 2.82 18.55 26.40
CA ILE A 57 3.39 19.82 25.95
C ILE A 57 2.40 20.93 26.24
N VAL A 58 2.84 21.99 26.93
CA VAL A 58 2.05 23.19 27.15
C VAL A 58 2.48 24.27 26.17
N ASP A 59 1.56 24.79 25.38
CA ASP A 59 1.82 25.91 24.46
C ASP A 59 1.95 27.21 25.27
N PRO A 60 3.14 27.84 25.30
CA PRO A 60 3.36 29.04 26.10
C PRO A 60 2.57 30.26 25.60
N LYS A 61 2.08 30.26 24.35
CA LYS A 61 1.35 31.38 23.77
C LYS A 61 -0.14 31.33 24.09
N THR A 62 -0.71 30.13 24.14
CA THR A 62 -2.16 29.91 24.27
C THR A 62 -2.56 29.33 25.62
N GLY A 63 -1.62 28.73 26.36
CA GLY A 63 -1.88 27.96 27.57
C GLY A 63 -2.55 26.61 27.31
N ALA A 64 -2.67 26.19 26.06
CA ALA A 64 -3.24 24.90 25.70
C ALA A 64 -2.29 23.75 26.05
N VAL A 65 -2.84 22.64 26.54
CA VAL A 65 -2.15 21.42 26.89
C VAL A 65 -2.36 20.39 25.78
N TYR A 66 -1.26 19.78 25.33
CA TYR A 66 -1.24 18.76 24.29
C TYR A 66 -0.65 17.47 24.86
N HIS A 67 -1.44 16.40 24.88
CA HIS A 67 -1.01 15.06 25.27
C HIS A 67 -0.79 14.22 24.01
N ILE A 68 0.47 13.92 23.68
CA ILE A 68 0.85 13.09 22.52
C ILE A 68 1.07 11.66 22.99
N ILE A 69 0.19 10.75 22.57
CA ILE A 69 0.21 9.33 22.91
C ILE A 69 0.79 8.57 21.74
N GLY A 70 1.99 8.00 21.92
CA GLY A 70 2.61 7.10 20.94
C GLY A 70 2.07 5.68 21.05
N THR A 71 1.64 5.09 19.93
CA THR A 71 1.13 3.71 19.87
C THR A 71 2.09 2.80 19.10
N ALA A 72 2.39 1.62 19.66
CA ALA A 72 2.94 0.52 18.88
C ALA A 72 1.79 -0.09 18.06
N HIS A 73 1.72 0.25 16.76
CA HIS A 73 0.67 -0.24 15.87
C HIS A 73 0.57 -1.77 15.98
N VAL A 74 -0.67 -2.28 16.00
CA VAL A 74 -0.98 -3.73 16.03
C VAL A 74 -0.94 -4.40 17.42
N SER A 75 -1.48 -3.76 18.46
CA SER A 75 -1.71 -4.39 19.78
C SER A 75 -3.05 -3.98 20.42
N GLU A 76 -3.83 -4.95 20.90
CA GLU A 76 -5.06 -4.69 21.67
C GLU A 76 -4.78 -3.92 22.97
N ALA A 77 -3.65 -4.19 23.62
CA ALA A 77 -3.24 -3.48 24.84
C ALA A 77 -3.00 -1.99 24.55
N SER A 78 -2.41 -1.66 23.40
CA SER A 78 -2.24 -0.25 23.00
C SER A 78 -3.56 0.45 22.75
N ARG A 79 -4.59 -0.26 22.26
CA ARG A 79 -5.93 0.31 22.07
C ARG A 79 -6.60 0.61 23.41
N ALA A 80 -6.64 -0.37 24.31
CA ALA A 80 -7.28 -0.21 25.62
C ALA A 80 -6.65 0.94 26.43
N GLU A 81 -5.32 1.08 26.38
CA GLU A 81 -4.62 2.17 27.05
C GLU A 81 -4.94 3.54 26.47
N VAL A 82 -5.02 3.65 25.14
CA VAL A 82 -5.42 4.91 24.48
C VAL A 82 -6.84 5.30 24.88
N GLU A 83 -7.77 4.35 24.91
CA GLU A 83 -9.15 4.62 25.34
C GLU A 83 -9.19 5.11 26.81
N ARG A 84 -8.42 4.46 27.69
CA ARG A 84 -8.27 4.86 29.10
C ARG A 84 -7.72 6.28 29.25
N LEU A 85 -6.65 6.62 28.53
CA LEU A 85 -6.01 7.93 28.60
C LEU A 85 -6.92 9.05 28.06
N ILE A 86 -7.69 8.79 27.00
CA ILE A 86 -8.67 9.76 26.48
C ILE A 86 -9.76 10.03 27.53
N GLU A 87 -10.25 8.99 28.20
CA GLU A 87 -11.24 9.13 29.27
C GLU A 87 -10.67 9.85 30.49
N GLU A 88 -9.41 9.62 30.84
CA GLU A 88 -8.71 10.29 31.96
C GLU A 88 -8.45 11.78 31.69
N PHE A 89 -7.97 12.12 30.49
CA PHE A 89 -7.59 13.49 30.18
C PHE A 89 -8.79 14.41 29.92
N HIS A 90 -9.97 13.88 29.56
CA HIS A 90 -11.14 14.69 29.18
C HIS A 90 -10.79 15.81 28.17
N PRO A 91 -10.31 15.46 26.96
CA PRO A 91 -9.88 16.45 25.99
C PRO A 91 -11.05 17.17 25.32
N ASP A 92 -10.82 18.41 24.90
CA ASP A 92 -11.71 19.13 23.99
C ASP A 92 -11.64 18.53 22.57
N LYS A 93 -10.44 18.06 22.19
CA LYS A 93 -10.16 17.50 20.86
C LYS A 93 -9.30 16.25 20.93
N VAL A 94 -9.66 15.26 20.10
CA VAL A 94 -8.83 14.08 19.86
C VAL A 94 -8.33 14.11 18.43
N CYS A 95 -7.02 14.34 18.27
CA CYS A 95 -6.33 14.27 17.00
C CYS A 95 -5.85 12.85 16.74
N VAL A 96 -6.05 12.32 15.53
CA VAL A 96 -5.58 10.99 15.14
C VAL A 96 -4.70 11.05 13.90
N GLU A 97 -3.64 10.23 13.87
CA GLU A 97 -2.71 10.07 12.73
C GLU A 97 -3.37 9.34 11.54
N LEU A 98 -4.54 9.81 11.11
CA LEU A 98 -5.27 9.35 9.95
C LEU A 98 -5.50 10.52 9.02
N CYS A 99 -5.49 10.22 7.72
CA CYS A 99 -6.01 11.11 6.70
C CYS A 99 -7.41 10.65 6.28
N GLN A 100 -8.20 11.53 5.68
CA GLN A 100 -9.59 11.26 5.34
C GLN A 100 -9.76 9.94 4.58
N GLU A 101 -8.90 9.67 3.60
CA GLU A 101 -9.01 8.44 2.81
C GLU A 101 -8.78 7.17 3.62
N ARG A 102 -7.85 7.19 4.60
CA ARG A 102 -7.60 6.05 5.48
C ARG A 102 -8.73 5.86 6.48
N TYR A 103 -9.24 6.97 7.04
CA TYR A 103 -10.41 6.97 7.91
C TYR A 103 -11.64 6.39 7.20
N ASP A 104 -11.96 6.90 6.00
CA ASP A 104 -13.06 6.40 5.16
C ASP A 104 -12.88 4.93 4.80
N SER A 105 -11.65 4.50 4.48
CA SER A 105 -11.38 3.11 4.10
C SER A 105 -11.59 2.11 5.24
N PHE A 106 -11.52 2.59 6.49
CA PHE A 106 -11.79 1.76 7.64
C PHE A 106 -13.28 1.42 7.75
N TYR A 107 -14.16 2.41 7.52
CA TYR A 107 -15.62 2.29 7.64
C TYR A 107 -16.31 1.86 6.33
N ASP A 108 -15.79 2.23 5.16
CA ASP A 108 -16.31 1.83 3.84
C ASP A 108 -15.26 0.99 3.09
N THR A 109 -15.13 -0.28 3.51
CA THR A 109 -14.32 -1.30 2.81
C THR A 109 -14.78 -1.56 1.37
N ASN A 110 -15.97 -1.07 0.98
CA ASN A 110 -16.55 -1.24 -0.35
C ASN A 110 -16.46 0.03 -1.22
N ARG A 111 -15.80 1.11 -0.79
CA ARG A 111 -15.76 2.37 -1.56
C ARG A 111 -15.13 2.21 -2.94
N TRP A 112 -14.08 1.39 -3.05
CA TRP A 112 -13.44 1.10 -4.32
C TRP A 112 -14.33 0.22 -5.23
N LYS A 113 -15.29 -0.53 -4.69
CA LYS A 113 -16.34 -1.24 -5.45
C LYS A 113 -17.28 -0.30 -6.19
N LYS A 114 -17.39 0.94 -5.71
CA LYS A 114 -18.20 1.99 -6.34
C LYS A 114 -17.42 2.74 -7.43
N LEU A 115 -16.11 2.50 -7.57
CA LEU A 115 -15.30 3.10 -8.64
C LEU A 115 -15.52 2.32 -9.92
N ASN A 116 -15.95 3.03 -10.97
CA ASN A 116 -16.00 2.46 -12.30
C ASN A 116 -14.56 2.24 -12.81
N ILE A 117 -14.17 0.98 -13.01
CA ILE A 117 -12.84 0.58 -13.51
C ILE A 117 -12.47 1.39 -14.77
N PHE A 118 -13.43 1.64 -15.67
CA PHE A 118 -13.20 2.37 -16.91
C PHE A 118 -12.83 3.84 -16.66
N ASP A 119 -13.45 4.48 -15.65
CA ASP A 119 -13.11 5.86 -15.28
C ASP A 119 -11.72 5.96 -14.66
N VAL A 120 -11.30 4.94 -13.91
CA VAL A 120 -9.96 4.88 -13.31
C VAL A 120 -8.90 4.75 -14.41
N ILE A 121 -9.11 3.88 -15.40
CA ILE A 121 -8.17 3.70 -16.51
C ILE A 121 -8.14 4.94 -17.40
N ARG A 122 -9.31 5.50 -17.77
CA ARG A 122 -9.42 6.73 -18.58
C ARG A 122 -8.72 7.93 -17.93
N LYS A 123 -8.79 8.06 -16.60
CA LYS A 123 -8.13 9.14 -15.85
C LYS A 123 -6.64 8.90 -15.60
N GLY A 124 -6.05 7.84 -16.16
CA GLY A 124 -4.64 7.49 -15.94
C GLY A 124 -4.34 7.10 -14.48
N LYS A 125 -5.37 6.80 -13.68
CA LYS A 125 -5.26 6.41 -12.27
C LYS A 125 -5.14 4.89 -12.10
N PHE A 126 -4.88 4.17 -13.18
CA PHE A 126 -4.80 2.71 -13.19
C PHE A 126 -3.64 2.17 -12.35
N LEU A 127 -2.43 2.71 -12.56
CA LEU A 127 -1.25 2.32 -11.79
C LEU A 127 -1.42 2.64 -10.29
N TYR A 128 -2.16 3.71 -10.00
CA TYR A 128 -2.53 4.11 -8.65
C TYR A 128 -3.50 3.12 -7.99
N LEU A 129 -4.53 2.66 -8.72
CA LEU A 129 -5.43 1.62 -8.24
C LEU A 129 -4.66 0.33 -7.94
N LEU A 130 -3.74 -0.06 -8.84
CA LEU A 130 -2.90 -1.25 -8.65
C LEU A 130 -2.02 -1.14 -7.40
N ALA A 131 -1.36 0.00 -7.21
CA ALA A 131 -0.55 0.26 -6.02
C ALA A 131 -1.40 0.17 -4.74
N ASN A 132 -2.62 0.72 -4.74
CA ASN A 132 -3.53 0.62 -3.60
C ASN A 132 -3.93 -0.81 -3.29
N ILE A 133 -4.24 -1.61 -4.32
CA ILE A 133 -4.58 -3.03 -4.13
C ILE A 133 -3.39 -3.79 -3.55
N ALA A 134 -2.19 -3.59 -4.10
CA ALA A 134 -0.97 -4.25 -3.65
C ALA A 134 -0.63 -3.89 -2.18
N ILE A 135 -0.66 -2.60 -1.84
CA ILE A 135 -0.43 -2.12 -0.47
C ILE A 135 -1.49 -2.68 0.48
N SER A 136 -2.76 -2.68 0.09
CA SER A 136 -3.84 -3.21 0.92
C SER A 136 -3.70 -4.72 1.14
N ALA A 137 -3.26 -5.47 0.13
CA ALA A 137 -2.99 -6.90 0.25
C ALA A 137 -1.81 -7.17 1.20
N PHE A 138 -0.75 -6.39 1.10
CA PHE A 138 0.39 -6.45 2.01
C PHE A 138 -0.03 -6.15 3.47
N GLN A 139 -0.76 -5.05 3.68
CA GLN A 139 -1.26 -4.65 5.00
C GLN A 139 -2.16 -5.72 5.63
N ARG A 140 -3.05 -6.35 4.86
CA ARG A 140 -3.89 -7.46 5.34
C ARG A 140 -3.07 -8.70 5.69
N LYS A 141 -2.05 -9.05 4.91
CA LYS A 141 -1.17 -10.20 5.19
C LYS A 141 -0.42 -10.02 6.51
N ILE A 142 0.02 -8.79 6.80
CA ILE A 142 0.63 -8.45 8.09
C ILE A 142 -0.41 -8.51 9.22
N GLY A 143 -1.59 -7.91 9.03
CA GLY A 143 -2.66 -7.93 10.02
C GLY A 143 -3.16 -9.34 10.38
N ALA A 144 -3.26 -10.24 9.39
CA ALA A 144 -3.66 -11.63 9.61
C ALA A 144 -2.62 -12.43 10.43
N LYS A 145 -1.33 -12.13 10.26
CA LYS A 145 -0.26 -12.76 11.06
C LYS A 145 -0.22 -12.25 12.50
N LEU A 146 -0.62 -11.00 12.72
CA LEU A 146 -0.54 -10.32 14.01
C LEU A 146 -1.89 -10.26 14.75
N GLY A 147 -2.97 -10.80 14.15
CA GLY A 147 -4.30 -10.84 14.76
C GLY A 147 -5.04 -9.51 14.84
N VAL A 148 -4.43 -8.38 14.46
CA VAL A 148 -5.02 -7.05 14.57
C VAL A 148 -4.94 -6.30 13.23
N LYS A 149 -6.02 -5.60 12.85
CA LYS A 149 -6.07 -4.76 11.65
C LYS A 149 -5.16 -3.52 11.87
N PRO A 150 -4.16 -3.26 11.01
CA PRO A 150 -3.35 -2.05 11.13
C PRO A 150 -4.23 -0.78 11.13
N GLY A 151 -4.00 0.13 12.08
CA GLY A 151 -4.80 1.35 12.26
C GLY A 151 -6.00 1.19 13.20
N ALA A 152 -6.22 0.01 13.80
CA ALA A 152 -7.31 -0.21 14.76
C ALA A 152 -7.16 0.65 16.02
N GLU A 153 -5.93 0.88 16.49
CA GLU A 153 -5.65 1.78 17.62
C GLU A 153 -6.05 3.23 17.33
N LEU A 154 -5.78 3.73 16.11
CA LEU A 154 -6.13 5.10 15.71
C LEU A 154 -7.64 5.29 15.54
N ILE A 155 -8.35 4.26 15.10
CA ILE A 155 -9.82 4.30 15.02
C ILE A 155 -10.44 4.17 16.41
N GLY A 156 -9.92 3.29 17.25
CA GLY A 156 -10.34 3.20 18.65
C GLY A 156 -10.18 4.55 19.37
N ALA A 157 -9.10 5.28 19.09
CA ALA A 157 -8.92 6.66 19.58
C ALA A 157 -10.02 7.62 19.11
N ALA A 158 -10.36 7.59 17.81
CA ALA A 158 -11.42 8.43 17.26
C ALA A 158 -12.79 8.09 17.89
N GLU A 159 -13.09 6.81 18.08
CA GLU A 159 -14.32 6.36 18.71
C GLU A 159 -14.39 6.74 20.19
N ALA A 160 -13.30 6.56 20.94
CA ALA A 160 -13.19 6.99 22.33
C ALA A 160 -13.32 8.51 22.49
N GLY A 161 -12.69 9.29 21.62
CA GLY A 161 -12.84 10.75 21.60
C GLY A 161 -14.30 11.17 21.38
N THR A 162 -14.97 10.53 20.42
CA THR A 162 -16.40 10.78 20.17
C THR A 162 -17.26 10.41 21.39
N ARG A 163 -17.00 9.27 22.04
CA ARG A 163 -17.69 8.85 23.28
C ARG A 163 -17.47 9.83 24.43
N ALA A 164 -16.26 10.39 24.54
CA ALA A 164 -15.89 11.40 25.54
C ALA A 164 -16.45 12.80 25.24
N GLY A 165 -17.11 13.01 24.10
CA GLY A 165 -17.64 14.31 23.68
C GLY A 165 -16.60 15.26 23.07
N ALA A 166 -15.40 14.75 22.76
CA ALA A 166 -14.34 15.51 22.11
C ALA A 166 -14.56 15.61 20.59
N GLU A 167 -14.10 16.72 19.99
CA GLU A 167 -14.05 16.85 18.53
C GLU A 167 -12.92 15.98 17.97
N VAL A 168 -13.24 15.04 17.08
CA VAL A 168 -12.23 14.20 16.41
C VAL A 168 -11.66 14.93 15.19
N VAL A 169 -10.33 15.06 15.14
CA VAL A 169 -9.62 15.75 14.06
C VAL A 169 -8.62 14.82 13.40
N LEU A 170 -8.71 14.69 12.08
CA LEU A 170 -7.77 13.92 11.26
C LEU A 170 -6.56 14.80 10.93
N ILE A 171 -5.38 14.47 11.45
CA ILE A 171 -4.20 15.35 11.37
C ILE A 171 -3.12 14.88 10.40
N ASP A 172 -3.31 13.76 9.69
CA ASP A 172 -2.29 13.26 8.77
C ASP A 172 -2.52 13.64 7.30
N ARG A 173 -1.41 13.64 6.56
CA ARG A 173 -1.35 13.88 5.12
C ARG A 173 -1.94 12.71 4.35
N ASN A 174 -2.43 12.98 3.14
CA ASN A 174 -2.81 11.93 2.20
C ASN A 174 -1.62 10.96 1.96
N ILE A 175 -1.85 9.67 2.17
CA ILE A 175 -0.79 8.65 2.11
C ILE A 175 -0.16 8.56 0.71
N HIS A 176 -0.89 8.86 -0.35
CA HIS A 176 -0.35 8.86 -1.71
C HIS A 176 0.58 10.04 -1.98
N VAL A 177 0.33 11.19 -1.35
CA VAL A 177 1.28 12.30 -1.40
C VAL A 177 2.58 11.88 -0.71
N THR A 178 2.48 11.26 0.47
CA THR A 178 3.64 10.69 1.19
C THR A 178 4.42 9.72 0.31
N LEU A 179 3.77 8.69 -0.24
CA LEU A 179 4.43 7.66 -1.05
C LEU A 179 5.05 8.22 -2.34
N LYS A 180 4.39 9.18 -3.00
CA LYS A 180 4.95 9.84 -4.18
C LYS A 180 6.16 10.69 -3.84
N ARG A 181 6.17 11.36 -2.68
CA ARG A 181 7.32 12.13 -2.20
C ARG A 181 8.48 11.23 -1.84
N VAL A 182 8.24 10.10 -1.17
CA VAL A 182 9.26 9.04 -0.98
C VAL A 182 9.85 8.63 -2.33
N TRP A 183 9.01 8.24 -3.29
CA TRP A 183 9.48 7.82 -4.62
C TRP A 183 10.26 8.91 -5.35
N ALA A 184 9.82 10.16 -5.26
CA ALA A 184 10.50 11.29 -5.88
C ALA A 184 11.85 11.59 -5.24
N ASN A 185 12.00 11.36 -3.93
CA ASN A 185 13.22 11.59 -3.18
C ASN A 185 14.29 10.51 -3.40
N LEU A 186 13.91 9.33 -3.93
CA LEU A 186 14.83 8.26 -4.25
C LEU A 186 15.70 8.55 -5.49
N GLY A 187 16.98 8.25 -5.40
CA GLY A 187 17.90 8.21 -6.55
C GLY A 187 17.53 7.15 -7.60
N PHE A 188 18.04 7.29 -8.82
CA PHE A 188 17.78 6.32 -9.91
C PHE A 188 18.28 4.91 -9.59
N ARG A 189 19.46 4.78 -8.97
CA ARG A 189 20.03 3.48 -8.57
C ARG A 189 19.14 2.73 -7.58
N THR A 190 18.74 3.39 -6.49
CA THR A 190 17.84 2.81 -5.48
C THR A 190 16.48 2.45 -6.06
N LYS A 191 15.95 3.23 -7.01
CA LYS A 191 14.74 2.85 -7.75
C LYS A 191 14.91 1.55 -8.54
N CYS A 192 16.05 1.38 -9.21
CA CYS A 192 16.37 0.16 -9.94
C CYS A 192 16.57 -1.03 -9.00
N GLU A 193 17.26 -0.84 -7.86
CA GLU A 193 17.46 -1.85 -6.82
C GLU A 193 16.11 -2.34 -6.27
N LEU A 194 15.26 -1.43 -5.80
CA LEU A 194 13.91 -1.78 -5.30
C LEU A 194 13.08 -2.48 -6.37
N PHE A 195 13.14 -2.03 -7.63
CA PHE A 195 12.43 -2.68 -8.73
C PHE A 195 12.96 -4.10 -8.99
N SER A 196 14.28 -4.29 -8.92
CA SER A 196 14.92 -5.60 -9.09
C SER A 196 14.58 -6.56 -7.95
N GLU A 197 14.51 -6.08 -6.71
CA GLU A 197 14.08 -6.88 -5.54
C GLU A 197 12.62 -7.29 -5.66
N ILE A 198 11.74 -6.37 -6.07
CA ILE A 198 10.33 -6.70 -6.34
C ILE A 198 10.24 -7.74 -7.44
N LEU A 199 10.96 -7.59 -8.56
CA LEU A 199 10.98 -8.61 -9.61
C LEU A 199 11.48 -9.95 -9.06
N ALA A 200 12.61 -9.97 -8.36
CA ALA A 200 13.16 -11.17 -7.78
C ALA A 200 12.14 -11.88 -6.88
N SER A 201 11.43 -11.14 -6.02
CA SER A 201 10.39 -11.69 -5.14
C SER A 201 9.22 -12.36 -5.89
N LEU A 202 8.96 -11.96 -7.14
CA LEU A 202 7.93 -12.56 -8.00
C LEU A 202 8.44 -13.78 -8.79
N PHE A 203 9.75 -13.90 -8.97
CA PHE A 203 10.41 -15.04 -9.64
C PHE A 203 10.94 -16.09 -8.68
N VAL A 204 10.99 -15.81 -7.37
CA VAL A 204 11.17 -16.84 -6.33
C VAL A 204 9.98 -17.79 -6.40
N SER A 205 10.21 -18.91 -7.06
CA SER A 205 9.26 -20.01 -7.15
C SER A 205 9.27 -20.77 -5.82
N ASP A 206 8.10 -21.12 -5.29
CA ASP A 206 7.89 -21.88 -4.04
C ASP A 206 8.63 -23.22 -3.96
N ASP A 207 9.24 -23.68 -5.05
CA ASP A 207 9.92 -24.97 -5.17
C ASP A 207 11.45 -24.91 -5.00
N ALA A 208 12.08 -23.73 -5.02
CA ALA A 208 13.56 -23.62 -5.01
C ALA A 208 14.17 -23.02 -3.72
N SER A 209 13.37 -22.70 -2.70
CA SER A 209 13.86 -21.99 -1.49
C SER A 209 13.54 -22.71 -0.17
N LYS A 210 13.36 -24.04 -0.19
CA LYS A 210 13.08 -24.80 1.04
C LYS A 210 14.31 -25.10 1.90
N GLU A 211 15.53 -25.00 1.36
CA GLU A 211 16.74 -25.41 2.08
C GLU A 211 17.64 -24.27 2.58
N GLU A 212 17.62 -23.07 2.00
CA GLU A 212 18.55 -22.00 2.42
C GLU A 212 17.90 -20.81 3.14
N THR A 213 16.56 -20.68 3.10
CA THR A 213 15.87 -19.47 3.59
C THR A 213 15.21 -19.65 4.97
N SER A 214 15.11 -20.87 5.49
CA SER A 214 14.43 -21.13 6.78
C SER A 214 15.22 -20.58 7.97
N ALA A 215 16.53 -20.82 8.05
CA ALA A 215 17.34 -20.40 9.20
C ALA A 215 17.47 -18.86 9.34
N GLU A 216 17.49 -18.15 8.22
CA GLU A 216 17.63 -16.68 8.21
C GLU A 216 16.29 -15.98 8.43
N VAL A 217 15.18 -16.55 7.93
CA VAL A 217 13.82 -16.08 8.20
C VAL A 217 13.37 -16.40 9.63
N GLU A 218 13.85 -17.50 10.21
CA GLU A 218 13.54 -17.90 11.59
C GLU A 218 14.30 -17.02 12.60
N LYS A 219 15.55 -16.63 12.29
CA LYS A 219 16.27 -15.58 13.05
C LYS A 219 15.60 -14.21 12.99
N LEU A 220 15.02 -13.83 11.85
CA LEU A 220 14.27 -12.57 11.71
C LEU A 220 12.94 -12.57 12.48
N LYS A 221 12.42 -13.73 12.90
CA LYS A 221 11.22 -13.83 13.75
C LYS A 221 11.52 -13.64 15.24
N GLU A 222 12.75 -13.90 15.67
CA GLU A 222 13.12 -13.85 17.09
C GLU A 222 13.56 -12.44 17.55
N ASP A 223 14.14 -11.63 16.66
CA ASP A 223 14.45 -10.22 16.94
C ASP A 223 13.28 -9.30 16.58
N ALA A 224 12.13 -9.55 17.19
CA ALA A 224 10.93 -8.73 17.04
C ALA A 224 11.01 -7.45 17.87
N ASN A 225 11.77 -6.48 17.36
CA ASN A 225 11.36 -5.09 17.47
C ASN A 225 11.25 -4.55 16.04
N ILE A 226 10.06 -4.66 15.44
CA ILE A 226 9.75 -4.00 14.16
C ILE A 226 10.14 -2.52 14.22
N SER A 227 9.99 -1.91 15.40
CA SER A 227 10.44 -0.55 15.71
C SER A 227 11.95 -0.36 15.53
N SER A 228 12.81 -1.30 15.96
CA SER A 228 14.26 -1.17 15.80
C SER A 228 14.70 -1.43 14.36
N MET A 229 14.06 -2.34 13.63
CA MET A 229 14.29 -2.51 12.19
C MET A 229 13.85 -1.28 11.39
N MET A 230 12.71 -0.66 11.73
CA MET A 230 12.26 0.58 11.11
C MET A 230 13.17 1.76 11.46
N GLU A 231 13.72 1.81 12.66
CA GLU A 231 14.68 2.83 13.08
C GLU A 231 16.05 2.67 12.38
N VAL A 232 16.50 1.42 12.18
CA VAL A 232 17.70 1.11 11.39
C VAL A 232 17.45 1.43 9.91
N PHE A 233 16.30 1.05 9.35
CA PHE A 233 15.92 1.37 7.97
C PHE A 233 15.80 2.89 7.74
N ALA A 234 15.29 3.62 8.74
CA ALA A 234 15.23 5.07 8.77
C ALA A 234 16.63 5.73 8.78
N LYS A 235 17.57 5.21 9.57
CA LYS A 235 18.94 5.72 9.64
C LYS A 235 19.76 5.44 8.38
N GLU A 236 19.56 4.26 7.78
CA GLU A 236 20.30 3.82 6.59
C GLU A 236 19.79 4.46 5.29
N LEU A 237 18.52 4.90 5.25
CA LEU A 237 17.90 5.51 4.07
C LEU A 237 17.27 6.87 4.39
N PRO A 238 18.07 7.94 4.58
CA PRO A 238 17.56 9.29 4.82
C PRO A 238 16.62 9.80 3.70
N GLN A 239 16.78 9.27 2.48
CA GLN A 239 15.90 9.55 1.35
C GLN A 239 14.48 9.02 1.55
N VAL A 240 14.30 7.96 2.35
CA VAL A 240 12.98 7.42 2.72
C VAL A 240 12.50 8.05 4.02
N HIS A 241 13.37 8.16 5.02
CA HIS A 241 13.04 8.71 6.33
C HIS A 241 12.45 10.12 6.24
N THR A 242 13.09 11.01 5.48
CA THR A 242 12.69 12.42 5.41
C THR A 242 11.21 12.58 4.99
N PRO A 243 10.76 12.05 3.83
CA PRO A 243 9.36 12.17 3.43
C PRO A 243 8.39 11.27 4.22
N LEU A 244 8.84 10.15 4.78
CA LEU A 244 7.99 9.19 5.49
C LEU A 244 7.81 9.50 6.97
N ILE A 245 8.75 10.21 7.61
CA ILE A 245 8.76 10.53 9.03
C ILE A 245 8.90 12.04 9.23
N ASP A 246 10.06 12.66 8.93
CA ASP A 246 10.32 14.08 9.27
C ASP A 246 9.32 15.08 8.66
N GLU A 247 8.91 14.88 7.41
CA GLU A 247 7.87 15.69 6.78
C GLU A 247 6.49 15.45 7.41
N ARG A 248 6.19 14.20 7.80
CA ARG A 248 4.92 13.87 8.42
C ARG A 248 4.85 14.40 9.84
N ASP A 249 5.92 14.34 10.63
CA ASP A 249 5.97 14.91 11.97
C ASP A 249 5.63 16.40 11.94
N ARG A 250 6.24 17.13 10.99
CA ARG A 250 5.92 18.54 10.76
C ARG A 250 4.45 18.74 10.39
N TYR A 251 3.92 17.92 9.48
CA TYR A 251 2.53 18.01 9.06
C TYR A 251 1.56 17.73 10.22
N LEU A 252 1.80 16.68 11.00
CA LEU A 252 1.01 16.28 12.17
C LEU A 252 0.98 17.39 13.21
N VAL A 253 2.14 17.96 13.57
CA VAL A 253 2.23 19.10 14.49
C VAL A 253 1.45 20.30 13.98
N ALA A 254 1.65 20.66 12.70
CA ALA A 254 1.01 21.83 12.13
C ALA A 254 -0.52 21.70 12.14
N LYS A 255 -1.06 20.52 11.77
CA LYS A 255 -2.50 20.26 11.82
C LYS A 255 -3.05 20.19 13.24
N MET A 256 -2.34 19.55 14.17
CA MET A 256 -2.70 19.49 15.58
C MET A 256 -2.73 20.88 16.23
N ARG A 257 -1.79 21.78 15.90
CA ARG A 257 -1.81 23.15 16.40
C ARG A 257 -2.91 23.99 15.76
N ALA A 258 -3.17 23.78 14.47
CA ALA A 258 -4.18 24.51 13.73
C ALA A 258 -5.63 24.16 14.14
N CYS A 259 -5.87 22.98 14.73
CA CYS A 259 -7.22 22.58 15.11
C CYS A 259 -7.78 23.40 16.30
N GLY A 260 -6.91 24.01 17.10
CA GLY A 260 -7.28 24.72 18.33
C GLY A 260 -7.81 23.79 19.43
N GLY A 261 -8.06 24.34 20.63
CA GLY A 261 -8.48 23.61 21.83
C GLY A 261 -7.66 24.04 23.05
N ARG A 262 -8.14 23.76 24.27
CA ARG A 262 -7.37 23.98 25.51
C ARG A 262 -6.72 22.70 26.00
N ASN A 263 -7.38 21.57 25.81
CA ASN A 263 -6.87 20.26 26.15
C ASN A 263 -7.00 19.34 24.92
N VAL A 264 -5.88 18.98 24.32
CA VAL A 264 -5.83 18.24 23.06
C VAL A 264 -5.06 16.94 23.26
N VAL A 265 -5.67 15.82 22.91
CA VAL A 265 -4.99 14.52 22.88
C VAL A 265 -4.68 14.17 21.43
N ALA A 266 -3.43 13.86 21.11
CA ALA A 266 -3.01 13.37 19.80
C ALA A 266 -2.55 11.92 19.90
N VAL A 267 -3.18 11.03 19.15
CA VAL A 267 -2.81 9.61 19.08
C VAL A 267 -2.11 9.34 17.76
N VAL A 268 -0.84 8.96 17.85
CA VAL A 268 0.07 8.78 16.72
C VAL A 268 0.92 7.53 16.90
N GLY A 269 1.52 7.02 15.83
CA GLY A 269 2.52 5.97 15.89
C GLY A 269 3.72 6.40 16.74
N ALA A 270 4.28 5.48 17.53
CA ALA A 270 5.37 5.78 18.45
C ALA A 270 6.58 6.45 17.79
N GLY A 271 6.86 6.15 16.52
CA GLY A 271 7.94 6.77 15.74
C GLY A 271 7.78 8.27 15.49
N HIS A 272 6.58 8.82 15.61
CA HIS A 272 6.30 10.24 15.36
C HIS A 272 6.44 11.12 16.61
N VAL A 273 6.36 10.55 17.82
CA VAL A 273 6.29 11.33 19.08
C VAL A 273 7.51 12.25 19.26
N ALA A 274 8.73 11.71 19.11
CA ALA A 274 9.95 12.48 19.28
C ALA A 274 10.08 13.62 18.26
N GLY A 275 9.68 13.38 17.01
CA GLY A 275 9.66 14.39 15.97
C GLY A 275 8.61 15.47 16.22
N MET A 276 7.41 15.08 16.67
CA MET A 276 6.37 16.04 17.03
C MET A 276 6.77 16.96 18.18
N GLN A 277 7.45 16.43 19.20
CA GLN A 277 8.04 17.25 20.27
C GLN A 277 9.06 18.24 19.72
N ARG A 278 9.97 17.77 18.86
CA ARG A 278 11.03 18.59 18.26
C ARG A 278 10.48 19.73 17.41
N TYR A 279 9.43 19.48 16.63
CA TYR A 279 8.87 20.46 15.70
C TYR A 279 7.72 21.30 16.29
N PHE A 280 7.30 21.05 17.54
CA PHE A 280 6.13 21.68 18.15
C PHE A 280 6.13 23.21 18.03
N ASN A 281 7.29 23.84 18.30
CA ASN A 281 7.44 25.30 18.31
C ASN A 281 7.91 25.90 16.97
N THR A 282 7.95 25.11 15.90
CA THR A 282 8.43 25.56 14.59
C THR A 282 7.27 26.09 13.73
N GLU A 283 7.53 27.07 12.87
CA GLU A 283 6.59 27.48 11.82
C GLU A 283 6.68 26.50 10.65
N ILE A 284 5.53 25.98 10.24
CA ILE A 284 5.45 24.87 9.28
C ILE A 284 4.42 25.22 8.21
N ASP A 285 4.87 25.29 6.95
CA ASP A 285 3.98 25.44 5.81
C ASP A 285 3.45 24.07 5.34
N THR A 286 2.21 23.75 5.71
CA THR A 286 1.55 22.52 5.26
C THR A 286 1.32 22.47 3.75
N ALA A 287 1.19 23.62 3.07
CA ALA A 287 0.93 23.66 1.64
C ALA A 287 2.13 23.17 0.82
N GLU A 288 3.35 23.39 1.30
CA GLU A 288 4.57 22.84 0.69
C GLU A 288 4.64 21.31 0.84
N LEU A 289 4.19 20.79 1.99
CA LEU A 289 4.20 19.37 2.31
C LEU A 289 3.11 18.58 1.55
N ASP A 290 2.05 19.25 1.11
CA ASP A 290 0.98 18.70 0.28
C ASP A 290 1.31 18.72 -1.23
N GLN A 291 2.24 19.56 -1.67
CA GLN A 291 2.63 19.64 -3.07
C GLN A 291 3.49 18.45 -3.48
N LEU A 292 3.24 17.92 -4.68
CA LEU A 292 4.11 16.92 -5.29
C LEU A 292 5.35 17.61 -5.89
N PRO A 293 6.56 17.03 -5.72
CA PRO A 293 7.76 17.57 -6.34
C PRO A 293 7.57 17.64 -7.85
N LYS A 294 7.95 18.78 -8.43
CA LYS A 294 7.78 19.05 -9.86
C LYS A 294 8.57 17.99 -10.66
N PRO A 295 7.98 17.36 -11.68
CA PRO A 295 8.71 16.43 -12.50
C PRO A 295 9.90 17.13 -13.17
N SER A 296 11.07 16.49 -13.14
CA SER A 296 12.30 17.04 -13.72
C SER A 296 12.07 17.42 -15.18
N ILE A 297 12.54 18.62 -15.55
CA ILE A 297 12.46 19.14 -16.91
C ILE A 297 13.15 18.18 -17.88
N PHE A 298 14.23 17.52 -17.46
CA PHE A 298 14.92 16.50 -18.24
C PHE A 298 13.96 15.42 -18.72
N TRP A 299 13.17 14.81 -17.84
CA TRP A 299 12.21 13.76 -18.23
C TRP A 299 11.03 14.29 -19.07
N LYS A 300 10.67 15.57 -18.89
CA LYS A 300 9.66 16.22 -19.76
C LYS A 300 10.14 16.36 -21.20
N VAL A 301 11.45 16.58 -21.40
CA VAL A 301 12.07 16.73 -22.73
C VAL A 301 12.50 15.38 -23.30
N ALA A 302 13.11 14.52 -22.48
CA ALA A 302 13.66 13.23 -22.89
C ALA A 302 12.63 12.32 -23.58
N LYS A 303 11.37 12.38 -23.16
CA LYS A 303 10.28 11.62 -23.80
C LYS A 303 10.07 11.99 -25.28
N TRP A 304 10.47 13.18 -25.72
CA TRP A 304 10.39 13.62 -27.12
C TRP A 304 11.58 13.17 -27.98
N ILE A 305 12.61 12.56 -27.41
CA ILE A 305 13.80 12.11 -28.14
C ILE A 305 13.43 11.10 -29.22
N ILE A 306 12.64 10.06 -28.89
CA ILE A 306 12.22 9.03 -29.86
C ILE A 306 11.41 9.63 -31.03
N PRO A 307 10.34 10.43 -30.79
CA PRO A 307 9.63 11.12 -31.86
C PRO A 307 10.54 12.01 -32.72
N ALA A 308 11.46 12.76 -32.09
CA ALA A 308 12.37 13.64 -32.80
C ALA A 308 13.37 12.88 -33.67
N ILE A 309 13.93 11.76 -33.18
CA ILE A 309 14.80 10.87 -33.95
C ILE A 309 14.05 10.28 -35.14
N LEU A 310 12.80 9.83 -34.94
CA LEU A 310 12.00 9.27 -36.01
C LEU A 310 11.69 10.30 -37.11
N VAL A 311 11.13 11.45 -36.73
CA VAL A 311 10.78 12.51 -37.69
C VAL A 311 12.03 13.06 -38.37
N GLY A 312 13.10 13.29 -37.59
CA GLY A 312 14.39 13.75 -38.12
C GLY A 312 15.04 12.74 -39.06
N GLY A 313 15.00 11.45 -38.71
CA GLY A 313 15.55 10.37 -39.55
C GLY A 313 14.79 10.23 -40.87
N ILE A 314 13.46 10.28 -40.85
CA ILE A 314 12.64 10.26 -42.07
C ILE A 314 12.92 11.50 -42.93
N ALA A 315 12.93 12.69 -42.34
CA ALA A 315 13.19 13.94 -43.06
C ALA A 315 14.59 13.95 -43.70
N TYR A 316 15.62 13.50 -42.97
CA TYR A 316 16.99 13.40 -43.47
C TYR A 316 17.13 12.36 -44.58
N GLY A 317 16.50 11.18 -44.42
CA GLY A 317 16.51 10.13 -45.43
C GLY A 317 15.89 10.61 -46.75
N VAL A 318 14.72 11.26 -46.68
CA VAL A 318 14.05 11.82 -47.86
C VAL A 318 14.86 12.95 -48.49
N SER A 319 15.52 13.82 -47.70
CA SER A 319 16.29 14.93 -48.25
C SER A 319 17.57 14.49 -48.98
N HIS A 320 18.19 13.37 -48.59
CA HIS A 320 19.44 12.88 -49.17
C HIS A 320 19.24 11.79 -50.22
N LYS A 321 18.26 10.90 -50.04
CA LYS A 321 18.01 9.74 -50.92
C LYS A 321 16.76 9.90 -51.78
N GLY A 322 16.04 11.01 -51.64
CA GLY A 322 14.80 11.29 -52.38
C GLY A 322 13.58 10.57 -51.79
N PHE A 323 12.40 10.90 -52.34
CA PHE A 323 11.11 10.34 -51.89
C PHE A 323 10.98 8.83 -52.11
N ASP A 324 11.79 8.24 -52.99
CA ASP A 324 11.81 6.79 -53.22
C ASP A 324 12.21 6.01 -51.96
N SER A 325 13.00 6.61 -51.07
CA SER A 325 13.40 6.01 -49.78
C SER A 325 12.30 6.05 -48.71
N LEU A 326 11.22 6.81 -48.91
CA LEU A 326 10.17 7.00 -47.90
C LEU A 326 9.48 5.68 -47.55
N TYR A 327 9.26 4.82 -48.55
CA TYR A 327 8.64 3.51 -48.35
C TYR A 327 9.47 2.66 -47.39
N ASP A 328 10.78 2.54 -47.64
CA ASP A 328 11.68 1.73 -46.83
C ASP A 328 11.80 2.27 -45.39
N LEU A 329 11.85 3.60 -45.24
CA LEU A 329 11.88 4.25 -43.93
C LEU A 329 10.59 4.00 -43.13
N LEU A 330 9.42 4.08 -43.79
CA LEU A 330 8.14 3.78 -43.13
C LEU A 330 8.02 2.31 -42.77
N VAL A 331 8.46 1.38 -43.63
CA VAL A 331 8.48 -0.06 -43.34
C VAL A 331 9.41 -0.34 -42.16
N ALA A 332 10.60 0.27 -42.12
CA ALA A 332 11.55 0.11 -41.03
C ALA A 332 11.01 0.55 -39.67
N TRP A 333 10.12 1.56 -39.65
CA TRP A 333 9.44 1.96 -38.42
C TRP A 333 8.23 1.06 -38.08
N ILE A 334 7.33 0.88 -39.05
CA ILE A 334 6.03 0.26 -38.82
C ILE A 334 6.18 -1.23 -38.54
N LEU A 335 6.96 -1.94 -39.36
CA LEU A 335 7.00 -3.40 -39.34
C LEU A 335 7.51 -3.96 -37.99
N PRO A 336 8.65 -3.50 -37.43
CA PRO A 336 9.11 -3.99 -36.13
C PRO A 336 8.14 -3.68 -34.99
N ASN A 337 7.58 -2.47 -34.94
CA ASN A 337 6.58 -2.10 -33.93
C ASN A 337 5.36 -3.03 -34.00
N SER A 338 4.80 -3.22 -35.18
CA SER A 338 3.65 -4.10 -35.40
C SER A 338 3.93 -5.55 -34.99
N VAL A 339 5.06 -6.12 -35.44
CA VAL A 339 5.39 -7.54 -35.22
C VAL A 339 5.66 -7.85 -33.75
N PHE A 340 6.52 -7.06 -33.08
CA PHE A 340 6.84 -7.32 -31.68
C PHE A 340 5.63 -7.10 -30.76
N CYS A 341 4.82 -6.07 -31.02
CA CYS A 341 3.61 -5.85 -30.22
C CYS A 341 2.55 -6.94 -30.47
N PHE A 342 2.42 -7.43 -31.71
CA PHE A 342 1.54 -8.54 -32.07
C PHE A 342 1.95 -9.84 -31.35
N ILE A 343 3.23 -10.19 -31.38
CA ILE A 343 3.77 -11.37 -30.67
C ILE A 343 3.53 -11.22 -29.16
N ALA A 344 3.78 -10.05 -28.60
CA ALA A 344 3.54 -9.79 -27.19
C ALA A 344 2.05 -9.91 -26.80
N ALA A 345 1.13 -9.46 -27.67
CA ALA A 345 -0.30 -9.63 -27.45
C ALA A 345 -0.73 -11.11 -27.48
N ILE A 346 -0.14 -11.91 -28.37
CA ILE A 346 -0.34 -13.37 -28.40
C ILE A 346 0.20 -14.01 -27.13
N ALA A 347 1.43 -13.67 -26.72
CA ALA A 347 2.04 -14.18 -25.49
C ALA A 347 1.21 -13.83 -24.25
N ALA A 348 0.58 -12.65 -24.26
CA ALA A 348 -0.35 -12.23 -23.22
C ALA A 348 -1.71 -12.94 -23.26
N LEU A 349 -1.99 -13.80 -24.26
CA LEU A 349 -3.30 -14.43 -24.49
C LEU A 349 -4.44 -13.40 -24.60
N ALA A 350 -4.15 -12.25 -25.22
CA ALA A 350 -5.12 -11.18 -25.40
C ALA A 350 -6.30 -11.63 -26.28
N HIS A 351 -7.41 -10.90 -26.22
CA HIS A 351 -8.55 -11.14 -27.10
C HIS A 351 -8.12 -11.01 -28.58
N PRO A 352 -8.63 -11.84 -29.51
CA PRO A 352 -8.23 -11.80 -30.92
C PRO A 352 -8.31 -10.41 -31.56
N ILE A 353 -9.35 -9.62 -31.21
CA ILE A 353 -9.48 -8.22 -31.64
C ILE A 353 -8.31 -7.36 -31.13
N THR A 354 -7.93 -7.50 -29.86
CA THR A 354 -6.79 -6.78 -29.28
C THR A 354 -5.47 -7.17 -29.95
N ILE A 355 -5.28 -8.45 -30.27
CA ILE A 355 -4.11 -8.94 -31.02
C ILE A 355 -4.03 -8.26 -32.39
N LEU A 356 -5.14 -8.20 -33.13
CA LEU A 356 -5.18 -7.53 -34.44
C LEU A 356 -4.96 -6.03 -34.33
N CYS A 357 -5.57 -5.38 -33.33
CA CYS A 357 -5.38 -3.96 -33.09
C CYS A 357 -3.93 -3.62 -32.70
N ALA A 358 -3.19 -4.53 -32.07
CA ALA A 358 -1.79 -4.32 -31.69
C ALA A 358 -0.89 -3.95 -32.88
N ILE A 359 -1.16 -4.54 -34.05
CA ILE A 359 -0.45 -4.27 -35.32
C ILE A 359 -0.54 -2.79 -35.69
N ILE A 360 -1.71 -2.18 -35.51
CA ILE A 360 -1.98 -0.79 -35.92
C ILE A 360 -1.61 0.19 -34.80
N VAL A 361 -1.95 -0.16 -33.56
CA VAL A 361 -1.80 0.73 -32.40
C VAL A 361 -0.33 0.98 -32.07
N SER A 362 0.53 -0.04 -32.14
CA SER A 362 1.93 0.09 -31.70
C SER A 362 2.74 1.10 -32.53
N PRO A 363 2.77 1.03 -33.88
CA PRO A 363 3.52 2.01 -34.68
C PRO A 363 3.11 3.46 -34.44
N ILE A 364 1.82 3.70 -34.16
CA ILE A 364 1.28 5.04 -33.90
C ILE A 364 1.68 5.50 -32.50
N THR A 365 1.40 4.69 -31.49
CA THR A 365 1.62 5.06 -30.08
C THR A 365 3.11 5.21 -29.75
N SER A 366 3.99 4.41 -30.36
CA SER A 366 5.45 4.55 -30.23
C SER A 366 5.99 5.89 -30.72
N THR A 367 5.25 6.63 -31.57
CA THR A 367 5.64 7.98 -32.00
C THR A 367 5.23 9.08 -31.02
N THR A 368 4.50 8.74 -29.96
CA THR A 368 3.99 9.73 -29.02
C THR A 368 4.44 9.42 -27.59
N PRO A 369 4.95 10.42 -26.85
CA PRO A 369 5.32 10.22 -25.44
C PRO A 369 4.13 10.30 -24.49
N VAL A 370 2.90 10.34 -25.03
CA VAL A 370 1.69 10.65 -24.26
C VAL A 370 0.90 9.39 -23.96
N ILE A 371 0.80 8.46 -24.91
CA ILE A 371 0.00 7.25 -24.79
C ILE A 371 0.79 6.07 -25.35
N GLY A 372 1.12 5.10 -24.50
CA GLY A 372 1.79 3.86 -24.91
C GLY A 372 0.81 2.80 -25.44
N ALA A 373 1.32 1.87 -26.27
CA ALA A 373 0.53 0.80 -26.87
C ALA A 373 -0.27 0.00 -25.85
N GLY A 374 0.34 -0.36 -24.72
CA GLY A 374 -0.33 -1.16 -23.70
C GLY A 374 -1.50 -0.47 -23.01
N ILE A 375 -1.49 0.86 -22.89
CA ILE A 375 -2.64 1.58 -22.32
C ILE A 375 -3.85 1.47 -23.27
N VAL A 376 -3.64 1.66 -24.57
CA VAL A 376 -4.70 1.57 -25.58
C VAL A 376 -5.20 0.15 -25.70
N LEU A 377 -4.30 -0.83 -25.81
CA LEU A 377 -4.63 -2.24 -25.97
C LEU A 377 -5.22 -2.83 -24.69
N GLY A 378 -4.76 -2.41 -23.52
CA GLY A 378 -5.34 -2.79 -22.23
C GLY A 378 -6.74 -2.21 -22.02
N LEU A 379 -6.99 -0.96 -22.45
CA LEU A 379 -8.34 -0.38 -22.46
C LEU A 379 -9.29 -1.14 -23.40
N LEU A 380 -8.81 -1.49 -24.59
CA LEU A 380 -9.56 -2.29 -25.54
C LEU A 380 -9.87 -3.68 -24.97
N GLU A 381 -8.87 -4.34 -24.37
CA GLU A 381 -9.05 -5.63 -23.70
C GLU A 381 -10.06 -5.53 -22.55
N ALA A 382 -9.99 -4.47 -21.74
CA ALA A 382 -10.95 -4.22 -20.67
C ALA A 382 -12.37 -4.01 -21.20
N TRP A 383 -12.51 -3.31 -22.32
CA TRP A 383 -13.82 -3.10 -22.95
C TRP A 383 -14.42 -4.41 -23.50
N LEU A 384 -13.57 -5.28 -24.04
CA LEU A 384 -13.98 -6.58 -24.59
C LEU A 384 -14.31 -7.59 -23.49
N ARG A 385 -13.48 -7.68 -22.43
CA ARG A 385 -13.64 -8.65 -21.34
C ARG A 385 -14.56 -8.19 -20.22
N LYS A 386 -14.80 -6.88 -20.08
CA LYS A 386 -15.67 -6.26 -19.07
C LYS A 386 -15.35 -6.75 -17.64
N PRO A 387 -14.13 -6.49 -17.13
CA PRO A 387 -13.74 -6.95 -15.80
C PRO A 387 -14.68 -6.38 -14.75
N THR A 388 -15.00 -7.19 -13.75
CA THR A 388 -15.87 -6.81 -12.64
C THR A 388 -15.08 -6.34 -11.44
N VAL A 389 -15.78 -5.73 -10.51
CA VAL A 389 -15.22 -5.39 -9.19
C VAL A 389 -14.80 -6.64 -8.42
N ALA A 390 -15.52 -7.75 -8.57
CA ALA A 390 -15.19 -9.03 -7.93
C ALA A 390 -13.84 -9.57 -8.43
N ASP A 391 -13.55 -9.45 -9.73
CA ASP A 391 -12.24 -9.80 -10.29
C ASP A 391 -11.11 -9.00 -9.62
N CYS A 392 -11.36 -7.75 -9.27
CA CYS A 392 -10.39 -6.91 -8.56
C CYS A 392 -10.22 -7.33 -7.08
N GLU A 393 -11.24 -7.89 -6.41
CA GLU A 393 -11.07 -8.45 -5.05
C GLU A 393 -10.23 -9.70 -5.06
N ASP A 394 -10.50 -10.56 -6.04
CA ASP A 394 -9.97 -11.91 -6.09
C ASP A 394 -8.47 -11.93 -6.37
N ILE A 395 -7.88 -10.81 -6.79
CA ILE A 395 -6.42 -10.59 -6.86
C ILE A 395 -5.71 -11.04 -5.57
N GLN A 396 -6.38 -10.85 -4.43
CA GLN A 396 -5.85 -11.21 -3.11
C GLN A 396 -5.60 -12.71 -2.95
N ASN A 397 -6.33 -13.54 -3.69
CA ASN A 397 -6.26 -15.00 -3.64
C ASN A 397 -5.37 -15.56 -4.77
N ILE A 398 -4.80 -14.70 -5.62
CA ILE A 398 -3.95 -15.11 -6.72
C ILE A 398 -2.51 -15.26 -6.22
N HIS A 399 -2.10 -16.52 -6.05
CA HIS A 399 -0.72 -16.87 -5.65
C HIS A 399 0.07 -17.56 -6.78
N THR A 400 -0.49 -17.63 -7.99
CA THR A 400 0.14 -18.34 -9.12
C THR A 400 0.07 -17.54 -10.41
N LEU A 401 1.06 -17.71 -11.28
CA LEU A 401 1.06 -17.12 -12.63
C LEU A 401 -0.19 -17.52 -13.43
N LYS A 402 -0.65 -18.77 -13.29
CA LYS A 402 -1.89 -19.23 -13.93
C LYS A 402 -3.12 -18.49 -13.41
N GLY A 403 -3.17 -18.15 -12.12
CA GLY A 403 -4.24 -17.34 -11.55
C GLY A 403 -4.26 -15.92 -12.13
N PHE A 404 -3.08 -15.33 -12.36
CA PHE A 404 -2.94 -14.00 -12.98
C PHE A 404 -3.52 -13.92 -14.39
N TYR A 405 -3.40 -14.99 -15.19
CA TYR A 405 -4.00 -15.05 -16.53
C TYR A 405 -5.49 -15.38 -16.52
N LYS A 406 -6.00 -16.04 -15.47
CA LYS A 406 -7.42 -16.43 -15.38
C LYS A 406 -8.33 -15.31 -14.93
N ASN A 407 -7.86 -14.47 -14.01
CA ASN A 407 -8.64 -13.38 -13.48
C ASN A 407 -8.71 -12.22 -14.51
N ALA A 408 -9.93 -11.75 -14.82
CA ALA A 408 -10.15 -10.82 -15.92
C ALA A 408 -9.42 -9.48 -15.71
N PHE A 409 -9.32 -9.01 -14.46
CA PHE A 409 -8.63 -7.76 -14.15
C PHE A 409 -7.12 -7.88 -14.30
N THR A 410 -6.51 -8.92 -13.73
CA THR A 410 -5.06 -9.12 -13.82
C THR A 410 -4.61 -9.53 -15.21
N HIS A 411 -5.47 -10.19 -15.98
CA HIS A 411 -5.19 -10.52 -17.36
C HIS A 411 -5.04 -9.26 -18.23
N ILE A 412 -5.90 -8.25 -18.02
CA ILE A 412 -5.75 -6.94 -18.69
C ILE A 412 -4.41 -6.27 -18.33
N LEU A 413 -3.94 -6.41 -17.09
CA LEU A 413 -2.62 -5.91 -16.68
C LEU A 413 -1.49 -6.59 -17.45
N VAL A 414 -1.56 -7.92 -17.59
CA VAL A 414 -0.58 -8.70 -18.34
C VAL A 414 -0.56 -8.26 -19.81
N VAL A 415 -1.73 -8.08 -20.42
CA VAL A 415 -1.85 -7.55 -21.79
C VAL A 415 -1.22 -6.16 -21.90
N CYS A 416 -1.55 -5.24 -21.00
CA CYS A 416 -0.98 -3.89 -20.98
C CYS A 416 0.55 -3.90 -20.83
N LEU A 417 1.08 -4.73 -19.92
CA LEU A 417 2.52 -4.82 -19.67
C LEU A 417 3.28 -5.41 -20.86
N LEU A 418 2.88 -6.59 -21.32
CA LEU A 418 3.58 -7.29 -22.39
C LEU A 418 3.53 -6.51 -23.71
N THR A 419 2.39 -5.93 -24.07
CA THR A 419 2.30 -5.11 -25.30
C THR A 419 3.09 -3.82 -25.20
N THR A 420 3.25 -3.23 -24.01
CA THR A 420 4.17 -2.10 -23.81
C THR A 420 5.62 -2.50 -24.05
N ILE A 421 6.04 -3.66 -23.51
CA ILE A 421 7.39 -4.20 -23.73
C ILE A 421 7.60 -4.52 -25.22
N GLY A 422 6.64 -5.20 -25.86
CA GLY A 422 6.68 -5.51 -27.29
C GLY A 422 6.80 -4.25 -28.15
N SER A 423 6.00 -3.21 -27.87
CA SER A 423 6.09 -1.93 -28.58
C SER A 423 7.45 -1.24 -28.39
N ALA A 424 8.01 -1.28 -27.18
CA ALA A 424 9.32 -0.69 -26.90
C ALA A 424 10.46 -1.42 -27.64
N LEU A 425 10.44 -2.76 -27.66
CA LEU A 425 11.39 -3.57 -28.42
C LEU A 425 11.27 -3.31 -29.93
N GLY A 426 10.03 -3.24 -30.43
CA GLY A 426 9.77 -2.90 -31.84
C GLY A 426 10.30 -1.52 -32.20
N ALA A 427 10.08 -0.51 -31.37
CA ALA A 427 10.63 0.83 -31.58
C ALA A 427 12.16 0.84 -31.59
N TYR A 428 12.81 0.11 -30.67
CA TYR A 428 14.27 -0.01 -30.62
C TYR A 428 14.84 -0.63 -31.91
N VAL A 429 14.26 -1.76 -32.34
CA VAL A 429 14.66 -2.42 -33.61
C VAL A 429 14.39 -1.52 -34.81
N GLY A 430 13.25 -0.83 -34.83
CA GLY A 430 12.89 0.09 -35.90
C GLY A 430 13.83 1.28 -36.03
N ILE A 431 14.27 1.87 -34.90
CA ILE A 431 15.31 2.92 -34.92
C ILE A 431 16.61 2.38 -35.50
N GLY A 432 17.05 1.19 -35.08
CA GLY A 432 18.26 0.57 -35.62
C GLY A 432 18.19 0.35 -37.14
N TRP A 433 17.04 -0.13 -37.62
CA TRP A 433 16.83 -0.34 -39.05
C TRP A 433 16.75 1.00 -39.82
N LEU A 434 16.05 2.00 -39.31
CA LEU A 434 16.04 3.36 -39.87
C LEU A 434 17.46 3.91 -40.03
N VAL A 435 18.29 3.80 -38.99
CA VAL A 435 19.69 4.25 -39.00
C VAL A 435 20.49 3.52 -40.08
N SER A 436 20.30 2.21 -40.25
CA SER A 436 20.98 1.45 -41.31
C SER A 436 20.55 1.85 -42.73
N ILE A 437 19.28 2.24 -42.93
CA ILE A 437 18.79 2.71 -44.22
C ILE A 437 19.34 4.09 -44.51
N ILE A 438 19.41 4.97 -43.50
CA ILE A 438 19.91 6.32 -43.65
C ILE A 438 21.41 6.30 -44.01
N GLY A 439 22.20 5.46 -43.33
CA GLY A 439 23.64 5.40 -43.50
C GLY A 439 24.30 6.68 -42.96
N PHE A 440 24.82 6.61 -41.73
CA PHE A 440 25.76 7.60 -41.23
C PHE A 440 27.16 7.03 -41.45
N ASP A 441 27.70 7.23 -42.66
CA ASP A 441 29.14 7.04 -42.92
C ASP A 441 29.94 8.24 -42.41
#